data_AF-A0A6G7BMN7-F1
#
_entry.id   AF-A0A6G7BMN7-F1
#
_cell.length_a   1.000
_cell.length_b   1.000
_cell.length_c   1.000
_cell.angle_alpha   90.00
_cell.angle_beta   90.00
_cell.angle_gamma   90.00
#
_symmetry.space_group_name_H-M   'P 1'
#
loop_
_entity.id
_entity.type
_entity.pdbx_description
1 polymer ?
#
loop_
_entity_poly.entity_id
_entity_poly.type
_entity_poly.pdbx_seq_one_letter_code
_entity_poly.pdbx_strand_id
1 'polypeptide(L)'
;TFANPSNCSEYYSCISLRSGWLQKSFMCTNDMMYNEQKDACEDPCIYQFVCQQEGRYPDLLNKQNYFECYMLGGVLQQLRYSCPESYRWDIVSPGVGQCVEDHGDKDSNYAFGQCDIPDNLCPGP
;
A
#
# COMPACT_ATOMS: atom_id res chain seq x y z
N THR A 1 8.60 -12.20 9.60
CA THR A 1 9.32 -11.44 8.57
C THR A 1 8.63 -10.11 8.40
N PHE A 2 9.37 -9.04 8.05
CA PHE A 2 8.80 -7.70 7.84
C PHE A 2 9.65 -6.91 6.83
N ALA A 3 9.05 -5.99 6.08
CA ALA A 3 9.72 -5.14 5.11
C ALA A 3 10.57 -4.06 5.81
N ASN A 4 11.62 -3.59 5.14
CA ASN A 4 12.34 -2.39 5.55
C ASN A 4 11.55 -1.15 5.07
N PRO A 5 11.04 -0.28 5.98
CA PRO A 5 10.25 0.90 5.59
C PRO A 5 11.00 1.88 4.68
N SER A 6 12.33 1.96 4.80
CA SER A 6 13.16 2.86 3.99
C SER A 6 13.59 2.24 2.64
N ASN A 7 13.43 0.93 2.47
CA ASN A 7 13.76 0.23 1.24
C ASN A 7 12.90 -1.02 1.13
N CYS A 8 11.74 -0.91 0.50
CA CYS A 8 10.75 -1.99 0.49
C CYS A 8 11.10 -3.20 -0.37
N SER A 9 12.20 -3.13 -1.13
CA SER A 9 12.81 -4.32 -1.72
C SER A 9 13.66 -5.11 -0.71
N GLU A 10 14.04 -4.52 0.42
CA GLU A 10 14.68 -5.24 1.53
C GLU A 10 13.64 -5.70 2.55
N TYR A 11 13.81 -6.90 3.08
CA TYR A 11 13.02 -7.40 4.20
C TYR A 11 13.87 -8.20 5.20
N TYR A 12 13.41 -8.26 6.43
CA TYR A 12 14.07 -8.95 7.52
C TYR A 12 13.28 -10.18 7.97
N SER A 13 13.96 -11.31 8.10
CA SER A 13 13.43 -12.51 8.74
C SER A 13 14.19 -12.82 10.02
N CYS A 14 13.45 -13.23 11.06
CA CYS A 14 13.99 -13.60 12.36
C CYS A 14 14.06 -15.12 12.46
N ILE A 15 15.27 -15.67 12.46
CA ILE A 15 15.52 -17.10 12.56
C ILE A 15 15.78 -17.44 14.03
N SER A 16 14.98 -18.34 14.61
CA SER A 16 15.15 -18.79 15.99
C SER A 16 16.43 -19.61 16.14
N LEU A 17 17.25 -19.29 17.15
CA LEU A 17 18.44 -20.06 17.52
C LEU A 17 18.20 -20.80 18.84
N ARG A 18 19.16 -21.64 19.26
CA ARG A 18 19.15 -22.27 20.60
C ARG A 18 19.08 -21.25 21.74
N SER A 19 19.63 -20.05 21.53
CA SER A 19 19.52 -18.92 22.43
C SER A 19 19.37 -17.65 21.59
N GLY A 20 18.22 -16.98 21.71
CA GLY A 20 17.93 -15.74 20.99
C GLY A 20 17.48 -15.94 19.54
N TRP A 21 17.58 -14.86 18.78
CA TRP A 21 17.11 -14.75 17.39
C TRP A 21 18.19 -14.14 16.52
N LEU A 22 18.34 -14.65 15.30
CA LEU A 22 19.16 -14.03 14.26
C LEU A 22 18.26 -13.29 13.29
N GLN A 23 18.36 -11.96 13.26
CA GLN A 23 17.76 -11.16 12.19
C GLN A 23 18.65 -11.23 10.96
N LYS A 24 18.08 -11.65 9.84
CA LYS A 24 18.76 -11.71 8.54
C LYS A 24 18.01 -10.85 7.53
N SER A 25 18.74 -10.06 6.75
CA SER A 25 18.18 -9.31 5.63
C SER A 25 18.18 -10.13 4.35
N PHE A 26 17.19 -9.83 3.52
CA PHE A 26 16.99 -10.40 2.20
C PHE A 26 16.56 -9.28 1.25
N MET A 27 16.88 -9.45 -0.03
CA MET A 27 16.50 -8.51 -1.08
C MET A 27 15.56 -9.21 -2.05
N CYS A 28 14.44 -8.57 -2.36
CA CYS A 28 13.64 -8.85 -3.52
C CYS A 28 14.41 -8.51 -4.81
N THR A 29 14.14 -9.25 -5.88
CA THR A 29 14.76 -9.08 -7.19
C THR A 29 13.85 -8.28 -8.12
N ASN A 30 14.41 -7.73 -9.20
CA ASN A 30 13.63 -7.11 -10.30
C ASN A 30 12.68 -6.01 -9.83
N ASP A 31 13.15 -5.11 -8.96
CA ASP A 31 12.39 -3.97 -8.42
C ASP A 31 11.10 -4.35 -7.65
N MET A 32 10.93 -5.63 -7.32
CA MET A 32 9.83 -6.11 -6.49
C MET A 32 9.97 -5.60 -5.06
N MET A 33 8.83 -5.53 -4.37
CA MET A 33 8.75 -5.17 -2.96
C MET A 33 8.24 -6.36 -2.15
N TYR A 34 8.62 -6.40 -0.88
CA TYR A 34 8.18 -7.48 0.00
C TYR A 34 6.74 -7.24 0.48
N ASN A 35 5.83 -8.11 0.05
CA ASN A 35 4.44 -8.15 0.48
C ASN A 35 4.34 -8.92 1.81
N GLU A 36 4.14 -8.20 2.92
CA GLU A 36 4.07 -8.81 4.25
C GLU A 36 2.84 -9.71 4.46
N GLN A 37 1.78 -9.51 3.68
CA GLN A 37 0.55 -10.30 3.79
C GLN A 37 0.70 -11.68 3.16
N LYS A 38 1.44 -11.75 2.04
CA LYS A 38 1.69 -12.99 1.29
C LYS A 38 3.00 -13.68 1.67
N ASP A 39 3.85 -13.03 2.48
CA ASP A 39 5.21 -13.48 2.79
C ASP A 39 6.04 -13.75 1.52
N ALA A 40 5.93 -12.84 0.54
CA ALA A 40 6.53 -13.00 -0.78
C ALA A 40 6.94 -11.66 -1.39
N CYS A 41 7.96 -11.68 -2.25
CA CYS A 41 8.26 -10.53 -3.12
C CYS A 41 7.25 -10.47 -4.26
N GLU A 42 6.70 -9.28 -4.51
CA GLU A 42 5.68 -9.04 -5.53
C GLU A 42 5.90 -7.68 -6.19
N ASP A 43 5.47 -7.55 -7.43
CA ASP A 43 5.43 -6.26 -8.12
C ASP A 43 4.31 -5.40 -7.49
N PRO A 44 4.61 -4.22 -6.89
CA PRO A 44 3.57 -3.38 -6.32
C PRO A 44 2.54 -2.92 -7.35
N CYS A 45 2.92 -2.75 -8.63
CA CYS A 45 2.05 -2.16 -9.63
C CYS A 45 0.83 -3.00 -10.00
N ILE A 46 0.76 -4.27 -9.57
CA ILE A 46 -0.47 -5.07 -9.70
C ILE A 46 -1.64 -4.52 -8.86
N TYR A 47 -1.35 -3.68 -7.86
CA TYR A 47 -2.33 -3.06 -6.98
C TYR A 47 -2.76 -1.67 -7.45
N GLN A 48 -2.29 -1.22 -8.62
CA GLN A 48 -2.71 0.03 -9.23
C GLN A 48 -4.22 0.04 -9.46
N PHE A 49 -4.87 1.12 -9.04
CA PHE A 49 -6.31 1.28 -9.13
C PHE A 49 -6.74 2.08 -10.35
N VAL A 50 -7.81 1.62 -11.01
CA VAL A 50 -8.49 2.32 -12.11
C VAL A 50 -9.99 2.38 -11.83
N CYS A 51 -10.57 3.58 -11.89
CA CYS A 51 -11.99 3.81 -11.67
C CYS A 51 -12.86 2.97 -12.61
N GLN A 52 -13.77 2.19 -12.02
CA GLN A 52 -14.81 1.43 -12.74
C GLN A 52 -16.21 2.00 -12.51
N GLN A 53 -16.41 2.67 -11.39
CA GLN A 53 -17.66 3.27 -10.96
C GLN A 53 -17.37 4.51 -10.11
N GLU A 54 -18.33 5.42 -10.03
CA GLU A 54 -18.29 6.53 -9.08
C GLU A 54 -18.10 6.05 -7.62
N GLY A 55 -17.45 6.86 -6.80
CA GLY A 55 -17.20 6.57 -5.40
C GLY A 55 -15.79 6.93 -4.98
N ARG A 56 -15.45 6.60 -3.73
CA ARG A 56 -14.12 6.80 -3.15
C ARG A 56 -13.50 5.46 -2.79
N TYR A 57 -12.29 5.23 -3.28
CA TYR A 57 -11.60 3.94 -3.21
C TYR A 57 -10.20 4.12 -2.62
N PRO A 58 -9.68 3.14 -1.87
CA PRO A 58 -8.34 3.21 -1.31
C PRO A 58 -7.28 3.24 -2.42
N ASP A 59 -6.17 3.92 -2.15
CA ASP A 59 -4.94 3.68 -2.89
C ASP A 59 -4.13 2.59 -2.20
N LEU A 60 -4.18 1.36 -2.73
CA LEU A 60 -3.52 0.20 -2.11
C LEU A 60 -1.98 0.30 -2.08
N LEU A 61 -1.39 1.25 -2.81
CA LEU A 61 0.04 1.55 -2.80
C LEU A 61 0.43 2.59 -1.74
N ASN A 62 -0.53 3.38 -1.26
CA ASN A 62 -0.29 4.41 -0.26
C ASN A 62 -1.51 4.56 0.66
N LYS A 63 -1.38 4.10 1.91
CA LYS A 63 -2.46 4.11 2.90
C LYS A 63 -2.99 5.49 3.27
N GLN A 64 -2.24 6.57 3.02
CA GLN A 64 -2.72 7.93 3.23
C GLN A 64 -3.60 8.41 2.08
N ASN A 65 -3.48 7.80 0.91
CA ASN A 65 -4.13 8.26 -0.31
C ASN A 65 -5.41 7.47 -0.62
N TYR A 66 -6.29 8.13 -1.38
CA TYR A 66 -7.50 7.54 -1.92
C TYR A 66 -7.81 8.15 -3.28
N PHE A 67 -8.58 7.43 -4.08
CA PHE A 67 -9.09 7.89 -5.36
C PHE A 67 -10.54 8.30 -5.23
N GLU A 68 -10.90 9.44 -5.82
CA GLU A 68 -12.30 9.83 -6.06
C GLU A 68 -12.62 9.65 -7.54
N CYS A 69 -13.65 8.83 -7.79
CA CYS A 69 -14.19 8.56 -9.09
C CYS A 69 -15.53 9.29 -9.23
N TYR A 70 -15.70 10.09 -10.27
CA TYR A 70 -16.96 10.81 -10.51
C TYR A 70 -17.20 11.03 -12.01
N MET A 71 -18.46 11.12 -12.41
CA MET A 71 -18.84 11.37 -13.80
C MET A 71 -18.80 12.86 -14.11
N LEU A 72 -18.06 13.22 -15.16
CA LEU A 72 -18.04 14.57 -15.70
C LEU A 72 -18.28 14.51 -17.21
N GLY A 73 -19.40 15.07 -17.67
CA GLY A 73 -19.74 15.10 -19.10
C GLY A 73 -19.86 13.72 -19.74
N GLY A 74 -20.27 12.69 -18.98
CA GLY A 74 -20.37 11.31 -19.47
C GLY A 74 -19.05 10.52 -19.45
N VAL A 75 -17.96 11.12 -18.98
CA VAL A 75 -16.66 10.47 -18.82
C VAL A 75 -16.37 10.27 -17.33
N LEU A 76 -15.99 9.05 -16.95
CA LEU A 76 -15.56 8.76 -15.58
C LEU A 76 -14.17 9.36 -15.35
N GLN A 77 -14.08 10.31 -14.41
CA GLN A 77 -12.83 10.93 -13.99
C GLN A 77 -12.26 10.20 -12.78
N GLN A 78 -10.93 10.15 -12.69
CA GLN A 78 -10.19 9.64 -11.54
C GLN A 78 -9.29 10.74 -11.01
N LEU A 79 -9.50 11.14 -9.76
CA LEU A 79 -8.61 12.04 -9.03
C LEU A 79 -8.02 11.31 -7.83
N ARG A 80 -6.79 11.67 -7.47
CA ARG A 80 -6.11 11.14 -6.28
C ARG A 80 -6.02 12.23 -5.23
N TYR A 81 -6.36 11.87 -4.00
CA TYR A 81 -6.35 12.74 -2.83
C TYR A 81 -5.54 12.10 -1.72
N SER A 82 -5.03 12.94 -0.83
CA SER A 82 -4.36 12.52 0.41
C SER A 82 -5.24 12.89 1.60
N CYS A 83 -5.36 11.97 2.55
CA CYS A 83 -5.82 12.31 3.88
C CYS A 83 -4.87 13.32 4.53
N PRO A 84 -5.34 14.09 5.55
CA PRO A 84 -4.48 14.98 6.32
C PRO A 84 -3.24 14.26 6.89
N GLU A 85 -2.21 15.01 7.23
CA GLU A 85 -1.05 14.47 7.95
C GLU A 85 -1.49 13.70 9.19
N SER A 86 -0.83 12.58 9.49
CA SER A 86 -1.19 11.63 10.57
C SER A 86 -2.52 10.86 10.40
N TYR A 87 -3.20 11.00 9.26
CA TYR A 87 -4.39 10.22 8.93
C TYR A 87 -4.09 9.21 7.82
N ARG A 88 -4.84 8.10 7.84
CA ARG A 88 -4.91 7.11 6.77
C ARG A 88 -6.33 6.99 6.25
N TRP A 89 -6.48 6.48 5.04
CA TRP A 89 -7.78 6.13 4.48
C TRP A 89 -8.29 4.82 5.10
N ASP A 90 -9.54 4.83 5.53
CA ASP A 90 -10.27 3.67 6.06
C ASP A 90 -11.38 3.27 5.10
N ILE A 91 -11.46 1.98 4.79
CA ILE A 91 -12.45 1.42 3.87
C ILE A 91 -13.70 1.06 4.68
N VAL A 92 -14.76 1.84 4.51
CA VAL A 92 -16.04 1.60 5.20
C VAL A 92 -16.88 0.58 4.44
N SER A 93 -16.99 0.75 3.12
CA SER A 93 -17.65 -0.18 2.20
C SER A 93 -17.14 0.04 0.77
N PRO A 94 -17.49 -0.80 -0.21
CA PRO A 94 -17.12 -0.54 -1.60
C PRO A 94 -17.57 0.86 -2.06
N GLY A 95 -16.61 1.67 -2.54
CA GLY A 95 -16.86 3.04 -2.99
C GLY A 95 -17.10 4.08 -1.88
N VAL A 96 -16.95 3.70 -0.60
CA VAL A 96 -17.14 4.60 0.55
C VAL A 96 -16.00 4.41 1.55
N GLY A 97 -15.39 5.51 1.96
CA GLY A 97 -14.39 5.51 3.02
C GLY A 97 -14.21 6.89 3.63
N GLN A 98 -13.33 6.95 4.61
CA GLN A 98 -13.08 8.15 5.40
C GLN A 98 -11.63 8.20 5.86
N CYS A 99 -11.13 9.39 6.17
CA CYS A 99 -9.83 9.52 6.81
C CYS A 99 -9.97 9.28 8.32
N VAL A 100 -9.14 8.39 8.87
CA VAL A 100 -9.04 8.10 10.31
C VAL A 100 -7.62 8.31 10.79
N GLU A 101 -7.43 8.57 12.08
CA GLU A 101 -6.09 8.73 12.67
C GLU A 101 -5.24 7.46 12.45
N ASP A 102 -3.99 7.65 12.03
CA ASP A 102 -3.04 6.57 11.83
C ASP A 102 -2.32 6.22 13.12
N HIS A 103 -2.71 5.10 13.74
CA HIS A 103 -2.09 4.59 14.95
C HIS A 103 -0.85 3.71 14.66
N GLY A 104 -0.44 3.58 13.39
CA GLY A 104 0.74 2.82 13.00
C GLY A 104 0.54 1.30 13.00
N ASP A 105 -0.69 0.84 13.19
CA ASP A 105 -1.04 -0.58 13.14
C ASP A 105 -0.83 -1.17 11.74
N LYS A 106 -0.53 -2.47 11.68
CA LYS A 106 -0.51 -3.20 10.41
C LYS A 106 -1.93 -3.33 9.87
N ASP A 107 -2.19 -2.63 8.78
CA ASP A 107 -3.48 -2.70 8.09
C ASP A 107 -3.46 -3.80 7.04
N SER A 108 -4.31 -4.82 7.24
CA SER A 108 -4.43 -5.97 6.33
C SER A 108 -4.99 -5.62 4.95
N ASN A 109 -5.48 -4.40 4.75
CA ASN A 109 -5.92 -3.96 3.43
C ASN A 109 -4.75 -3.50 2.54
N TYR A 110 -3.59 -3.17 3.12
CA TYR A 110 -2.46 -2.59 2.38
C TYR A 110 -1.27 -3.54 2.36
N ALA A 111 -1.00 -4.15 1.20
CA ALA A 111 0.07 -5.14 1.01
C ALA A 111 1.47 -4.57 1.34
N PHE A 112 1.64 -3.28 1.09
CA PHE A 112 2.88 -2.53 1.31
C PHE A 112 2.65 -1.35 2.27
N GLY A 113 1.71 -1.46 3.22
CA GLY A 113 1.29 -0.32 4.07
C GLY A 113 2.37 0.31 4.96
N GLN A 114 3.56 -0.30 5.06
CA GLN A 114 4.73 0.21 5.77
C GLN A 114 5.78 0.85 4.83
N CYS A 115 5.45 0.95 3.53
CA CYS A 115 6.33 1.40 2.48
C CYS A 115 5.93 2.76 1.95
N ASP A 116 6.94 3.61 1.73
CA ASP A 116 6.79 4.84 0.95
C ASP A 116 6.99 4.52 -0.53
N ILE A 117 5.91 4.18 -1.22
CA ILE A 117 5.93 3.90 -2.66
C ILE A 117 5.80 5.22 -3.44
N PRO A 118 6.77 5.58 -4.31
CA PRO A 118 6.68 6.78 -5.12
C PRO A 118 5.47 6.75 -6.07
N ASP A 119 4.77 7.87 -6.15
CA ASP A 119 3.56 8.04 -6.97
C ASP A 119 3.76 7.73 -8.46
N ASN A 120 4.97 7.94 -8.95
CA ASN A 120 5.36 7.73 -10.34
C ASN A 120 5.93 6.33 -10.62
N LEU A 121 6.03 5.45 -9.60
CA LEU A 121 6.58 4.11 -9.77
C LEU A 121 5.70 3.28 -10.71
N CYS A 122 4.38 3.39 -10.55
CA CYS A 122 3.40 2.67 -11.34
C CYS A 122 2.70 3.68 -12.27
N PRO A 123 3.25 3.95 -13.47
CA PRO A 123 2.56 4.78 -14.44
C PRO A 123 1.22 4.13 -14.79
N GLY A 124 0.15 4.94 -14.84
CA GLY A 124 -1.16 4.51 -15.32
C GLY A 124 -1.05 3.86 -16.71
N PRO A 125 -1.98 2.96 -17.07
CA PRO A 125 -2.13 2.51 -18.45
C PRO A 125 -2.44 3.67 -19.41
#